data_AF-A0A1I6TL58-F1
#
_entry.id   AF-A0A1I6TL58-F1
#
_cell.length_a   1.000
_cell.length_b   1.000
_cell.length_c   1.000
_cell.angle_alpha   90.00
_cell.angle_beta   90.00
_cell.angle_gamma   90.00
#
_symmetry.space_group_name_H-M   'P 1'
#
loop_
_entity.id
_entity.type
_entity.pdbx_description
1 polymer ?
#
loop_
_entity_poly.entity_id
_entity_poly.type
_entity_poly.pdbx_seq_one_letter_code
_entity_poly.pdbx_strand_id
1 'polypeptide(L)'
;MGSHLSGSELLRIKKLMGQIIWQYYNSNDIVTRSELEEKYKTLMESSKQYNHVELTKNEEREINKLNLYAKLFEEYHITNNVVRKAEIEEIFTNLTSER
;
A
#
# COMPACT_ATOMS: atom_id res chain seq x y z
N MET A 1 4.33 31.27 -1.31
CA MET A 1 4.19 30.06 -0.47
C MET A 1 3.79 28.92 -1.38
N GLY A 2 4.77 28.24 -1.97
CA GLY A 2 4.51 27.14 -2.91
C GLY A 2 4.26 25.87 -2.11
N SER A 3 3.13 25.22 -2.36
CA SER A 3 2.72 23.97 -1.76
C SER A 3 3.78 22.90 -2.06
N HIS A 4 4.70 22.65 -1.12
CA HIS A 4 5.48 21.43 -1.10
C HIS A 4 4.52 20.27 -0.84
N LEU A 5 3.86 19.78 -1.90
CA LEU A 5 3.34 18.41 -1.91
C LEU A 5 4.56 17.52 -1.70
N SER A 6 4.69 16.99 -0.49
CA SER A 6 5.98 16.51 0.02
C SER A 6 6.10 15.00 -0.13
N GLY A 7 7.33 14.49 -0.33
CA GLY A 7 7.59 13.05 -0.43
C GLY A 7 7.05 12.27 0.79
N SER A 8 7.02 12.94 1.94
CA SER A 8 6.46 12.43 3.20
C SER A 8 4.95 12.23 3.15
N GLU A 9 4.19 13.05 2.41
CA GLU A 9 2.75 12.85 2.22
C GLU A 9 2.45 11.64 1.34
N LEU A 10 3.19 11.49 0.23
CA LEU A 10 3.09 10.30 -0.61
C LEU A 10 3.45 9.04 0.18
N LEU A 11 4.54 9.08 0.93
CA LEU A 11 4.95 7.97 1.80
C LEU A 11 3.86 7.63 2.82
N ARG A 12 3.25 8.63 3.45
CA ARG A 12 2.13 8.43 4.40
C ARG A 12 0.94 7.75 3.73
N ILE A 13 0.55 8.20 2.53
CA ILE A 13 -0.53 7.58 1.76
C ILE A 13 -0.20 6.12 1.43
N LYS A 14 1.02 5.85 0.95
CA LYS A 14 1.47 4.49 0.63
C LYS A 14 1.49 3.59 1.87
N LYS A 15 1.87 4.10 3.04
CA LYS A 15 1.78 3.37 4.32
C LYS A 15 0.33 3.04 4.70
N LEU A 16 -0.59 3.99 4.54
CA LEU A 16 -2.02 3.75 4.77
C LEU A 16 -2.59 2.70 3.81
N MET A 17 -2.21 2.76 2.53
CA MET A 17 -2.58 1.72 1.55
C MET A 17 -2.08 0.34 1.98
N GLY A 18 -0.84 0.23 2.46
CA GLY A 18 -0.30 -1.02 3.00
C GLY A 18 -1.07 -1.54 4.21
N GLN A 19 -1.49 -0.66 5.13
CA GLN A 19 -2.32 -1.05 6.27
C GLN A 19 -3.70 -1.57 5.85
N ILE A 20 -4.32 -0.95 4.85
CA ILE A 20 -5.62 -1.38 4.32
C ILE A 20 -5.51 -2.77 3.69
N ILE A 21 -4.47 -3.01 2.88
CA ILE A 21 -4.21 -4.35 2.31
C ILE A 21 -4.09 -5.39 3.43
N TRP A 22 -3.31 -5.08 4.47
CA TRP A 22 -3.17 -5.99 5.62
C TRP A 22 -4.50 -6.28 6.33
N GLN A 23 -5.31 -5.25 6.58
CA GLN A 23 -6.63 -5.41 7.18
C GLN A 23 -7.57 -6.23 6.28
N TYR A 24 -7.47 -6.05 4.96
CA TYR A 24 -8.27 -6.78 3.99
C TYR A 24 -7.97 -8.27 4.04
N TYR A 25 -6.69 -8.66 4.16
CA TYR A 25 -6.28 -10.05 4.29
C TYR A 25 -6.73 -10.72 5.58
N ASN A 26 -6.73 -9.97 6.69
CA ASN A 26 -7.10 -10.50 8.00
C ASN A 26 -8.61 -10.45 8.28
N SER A 27 -9.39 -9.77 7.42
CA SER A 27 -10.83 -9.73 7.56
C SER A 27 -11.49 -10.93 6.88
N ASN A 28 -12.33 -11.64 7.63
CA ASN A 28 -13.26 -12.64 7.07
C ASN A 28 -14.64 -12.06 6.75
N ASP A 29 -14.89 -10.80 7.13
CA ASP A 29 -16.16 -10.13 6.91
C ASP A 29 -16.21 -9.48 5.52
N ILE A 30 -17.22 -9.86 4.74
CA ILE A 30 -17.36 -9.44 3.33
C ILE A 30 -17.65 -7.94 3.20
N VAL A 31 -18.43 -7.37 4.13
CA VAL A 31 -18.75 -5.95 4.13
C VAL A 31 -17.49 -5.13 4.39
N THR A 32 -16.74 -5.49 5.43
CA THR A 32 -15.45 -4.89 5.80
C THR A 32 -14.45 -4.97 4.64
N ARG A 33 -14.36 -6.12 3.95
CA ARG A 33 -13.49 -6.26 2.78
C ARG A 33 -13.88 -5.32 1.64
N SER A 34 -15.18 -5.17 1.38
CA SER A 34 -15.68 -4.24 0.36
C SER A 34 -15.34 -2.78 0.70
N GLU A 35 -15.53 -2.37 1.96
CA GLU A 35 -15.17 -1.02 2.42
C GLU A 35 -13.67 -0.74 2.33
N LEU A 36 -12.83 -1.72 2.68
CA LEU A 36 -11.38 -1.61 2.60
C LEU A 36 -10.92 -1.50 1.14
N GLU A 37 -11.54 -2.25 0.23
CA GLU A 37 -11.25 -2.15 -1.20
C GLU A 37 -11.58 -0.77 -1.77
N GLU A 38 -12.72 -0.18 -1.38
CA GLU A 38 -13.11 1.17 -1.77
C GLU A 38 -12.10 2.21 -1.24
N LYS A 39 -11.77 2.15 0.05
CA LYS A 39 -10.77 3.04 0.67
C LYS A 39 -9.41 2.93 -0.04
N TYR A 40 -8.99 1.72 -0.39
CA TYR A 40 -7.75 1.50 -1.14
C TYR A 40 -7.78 2.20 -2.50
N LYS A 41 -8.87 2.03 -3.28
CA LYS A 41 -9.05 2.69 -4.58
C LYS A 41 -9.01 4.22 -4.46
N THR A 42 -9.69 4.78 -3.47
CA THR A 42 -9.67 6.23 -3.21
C THR A 42 -8.26 6.74 -2.92
N LEU A 43 -7.49 6.04 -2.07
CA LEU A 43 -6.11 6.43 -1.77
C LEU A 43 -5.19 6.26 -2.98
N MET A 44 -5.39 5.23 -3.79
CA MET A 44 -4.63 5.03 -5.02
C MET A 44 -4.84 6.20 -5.99
N GLU A 45 -6.07 6.62 -6.22
CA GLU A 45 -6.37 7.79 -7.05
C GLU A 45 -5.79 9.07 -6.45
N SER A 46 -5.95 9.29 -5.14
CA SER A 46 -5.34 10.45 -4.46
C SER A 46 -3.82 10.46 -4.56
N SER A 47 -3.16 9.30 -4.55
CA SER A 47 -1.70 9.21 -4.62
C SER A 47 -1.13 9.73 -5.95
N LYS A 48 -1.93 9.72 -7.04
CA LYS A 48 -1.49 10.18 -8.37
C LYS A 48 -1.12 11.66 -8.40
N GLN A 49 -1.67 12.47 -7.49
CA GLN A 49 -1.32 13.89 -7.40
C GLN A 49 0.14 14.14 -6.98
N TYR A 50 0.83 13.11 -6.46
CA TYR A 50 2.23 13.18 -6.02
C TYR A 50 3.22 12.55 -7.02
N ASN A 51 2.80 12.20 -8.24
CA ASN A 51 3.64 11.52 -9.23
C ASN A 51 4.92 12.29 -9.63
N HIS A 52 4.97 13.61 -9.40
CA HIS A 52 6.10 14.48 -9.75
C HIS A 52 6.88 14.99 -8.53
N VAL A 53 6.61 14.43 -7.35
CA VAL A 53 7.31 14.83 -6.12
C VAL A 53 8.72 14.26 -6.12
N GLU A 54 9.71 15.10 -5.85
CA GLU A 54 11.08 14.65 -5.61
C GLU A 54 11.14 13.86 -4.29
N LEU A 55 11.64 12.63 -4.38
CA LEU A 55 11.80 11.74 -3.25
C LEU A 55 13.27 11.69 -2.85
N THR A 56 13.53 11.65 -1.54
CA THR A 56 14.82 11.23 -1.04
C THR A 56 15.04 9.74 -1.34
N LYS A 57 16.31 9.29 -1.38
CA LYS A 57 16.64 7.86 -1.60
C LYS A 57 15.96 6.92 -0.60
N ASN A 58 15.73 7.39 0.63
CA ASN A 58 15.05 6.59 1.65
C ASN A 58 13.54 6.51 1.39
N GLU A 59 12.90 7.62 1.04
CA GLU A 59 11.47 7.64 0.67
C GLU A 59 11.22 6.81 -0.58
N GLU A 60 12.07 6.92 -1.59
CA GLU A 60 11.99 6.11 -2.81
C GLU A 60 12.09 4.62 -2.49
N ARG A 61 13.04 4.22 -1.62
CA ARG A 61 13.17 2.83 -1.18
C ARG A 61 11.90 2.34 -0.46
N GLU A 62 11.35 3.11 0.48
CA GLU A 62 10.13 2.71 1.20
C GLU A 62 8.90 2.67 0.26
N ILE A 63 8.75 3.65 -0.61
CA ILE A 63 7.65 3.71 -1.59
C ILE A 63 7.75 2.53 -2.56
N ASN A 64 8.95 2.15 -3.01
CA ASN A 64 9.14 0.99 -3.88
C ASN A 64 8.75 -0.32 -3.19
N LYS A 65 9.08 -0.50 -1.91
CA LYS A 65 8.60 -1.65 -1.12
C LYS A 65 7.06 -1.67 -1.05
N LEU A 66 6.45 -0.53 -0.77
CA LEU A 66 4.99 -0.41 -0.66
C LEU A 66 4.28 -0.58 -2.01
N ASN A 67 4.88 -0.14 -3.12
CA ASN A 67 4.37 -0.35 -4.47
C ASN A 67 4.44 -1.82 -4.89
N LEU A 68 5.51 -2.53 -4.53
CA LEU A 68 5.60 -3.98 -4.74
C LEU A 68 4.47 -4.70 -4.00
N TYR A 69 4.22 -4.30 -2.75
CA TYR A 69 3.14 -4.87 -1.94
C TYR A 69 1.76 -4.64 -2.56
N ALA A 70 1.47 -3.41 -2.99
CA ALA A 70 0.26 -3.05 -3.73
C ALA A 70 0.07 -3.91 -4.99
N LYS A 71 1.14 -4.10 -5.77
CA LYS A 71 1.10 -4.93 -6.98
C LYS A 71 0.77 -6.39 -6.67
N LEU A 72 1.40 -6.99 -5.66
CA LEU A 72 1.12 -8.37 -5.27
C LEU A 72 -0.33 -8.52 -4.79
N PHE A 73 -0.85 -7.54 -4.06
CA PHE A 73 -2.25 -7.51 -3.63
C PHE A 73 -3.21 -7.49 -4.82
N GLU A 74 -2.97 -6.63 -5.82
CA GLU A 74 -3.79 -6.59 -7.04
C GLU A 74 -3.76 -7.92 -7.79
N GLU A 75 -2.56 -8.52 -7.93
CA GLU A 75 -2.41 -9.84 -8.54
C GLU A 75 -3.18 -10.92 -7.77
N TYR A 76 -3.08 -10.95 -6.43
CA TYR A 76 -3.86 -11.87 -5.60
C TYR A 76 -5.35 -11.62 -5.74
N HIS A 77 -5.81 -10.37 -5.72
CA HIS A 77 -7.23 -10.04 -5.77
C HIS A 77 -7.87 -10.48 -7.08
N ILE A 78 -7.14 -10.38 -8.20
CA ILE A 78 -7.60 -10.82 -9.51
C ILE A 78 -7.56 -12.35 -9.64
N THR A 79 -6.53 -13.00 -9.09
CA THR A 79 -6.26 -14.43 -9.38
C THR A 79 -6.60 -15.40 -8.25
N ASN A 80 -6.85 -14.90 -7.03
CA ASN A 80 -6.89 -15.66 -5.79
C ASN A 80 -5.67 -16.58 -5.58
N ASN A 81 -4.50 -16.22 -6.13
CA ASN A 81 -3.30 -17.03 -6.08
C ASN A 81 -2.69 -17.06 -4.66
N VAL A 82 -2.77 -18.22 -4.00
CA VAL A 82 -2.27 -18.43 -2.62
C VAL A 82 -0.76 -18.16 -2.48
N VAL A 83 0.04 -18.33 -3.54
CA VAL A 83 1.48 -17.98 -3.53
C VAL A 83 1.67 -16.47 -3.33
N ARG A 84 0.87 -15.65 -4.01
CA ARG A 84 0.90 -14.19 -3.86
C ARG A 84 0.50 -13.75 -2.46
N LYS A 85 -0.44 -14.47 -1.85
CA LYS A 85 -0.81 -14.25 -0.44
C LYS A 85 0.38 -14.49 0.50
N ALA A 86 1.14 -15.57 0.30
CA ALA A 86 2.31 -15.86 1.14
C ALA A 86 3.42 -14.80 0.99
N GLU A 87 3.71 -14.35 -0.23
CA GLU A 87 4.71 -13.29 -0.47
C GLU A 87 4.33 -11.95 0.19
N ILE A 88 3.03 -11.64 0.22
CA ILE A 88 2.48 -10.46 0.90
C ILE A 88 2.66 -10.58 2.41
N GLU A 89 2.34 -11.74 3.00
CA GLU A 89 2.51 -12.00 4.43
C GLU A 89 3.99 -11.87 4.84
N GLU A 90 4.92 -12.40 4.05
CA GLU A 90 6.36 -12.29 4.29
C GLU A 90 6.85 -10.83 4.30
N ILE A 91 6.41 -10.03 3.32
CA ILE A 91 6.72 -8.60 3.26
C ILE A 91 6.19 -7.89 4.51
N PHE A 92 4.99 -8.24 4.98
CA PHE A 92 4.39 -7.61 6.15
C PHE A 92 5.11 -7.98 7.46
N THR A 93 5.48 -9.25 7.64
CA THR A 93 6.28 -9.69 8.79
C THR A 93 7.60 -8.92 8.84
N ASN A 94 8.27 -8.72 7.71
CA ASN A 94 9.51 -7.96 7.65
C ASN A 94 9.32 -6.47 7.96
N LEU A 95 8.23 -5.85 7.48
CA LEU A 95 7.90 -4.45 7.78
C LEU A 95 7.52 -4.21 9.25
N THR A 96 6.99 -5.22 9.94
CA THR A 96 6.57 -5.11 11.35
C THR A 96 7.64 -5.58 12.33
N SER A 97 8.60 -6.38 11.89
CA SER A 97 9.73 -6.87 12.70
C SER A 97 10.87 -5.86 12.84
N GLU A 98 10.91 -4.79 12.05
CA GLU A 98 11.83 -3.65 12.23
C GLU A 98 11.40 -2.70 13.40
N ARG A 99 10.71 -3.23 14.42
CA ARG A 99 10.28 -2.48 15.62
C ARG A 99 11.17 -2.71 16.83
#